data_AF-A0A0Q8HXI7-F1
#
_entry.id   AF-A0A0Q8HXI7-F1
#
_cell.length_a   1.000
_cell.length_b   1.000
_cell.length_c   1.000
_cell.angle_alpha   90.00
_cell.angle_beta   90.00
_cell.angle_gamma   90.00
#
_symmetry.space_group_name_H-M   'P 1'
#
loop_
_entity.id
_entity.type
_entity.pdbx_description
1 polymer ?
#
loop_
_entity_poly.entity_id
_entity_poly.type
_entity_poly.pdbx_seq_one_letter_code
_entity_poly.pdbx_strand_id
1 'polypeptide(L)'
;MPLLPTLPAWSIEHGLVPLLLFVESTTAPRNVLVVGFLLAAACVVRGQVRASVFVATTVWLTSYATTELKQVFGRERPPWQLGEHVHNGGSFPSGHSAAAAALVGVVVVLSVLEAGTVVQRRQRARLALMAGAVALLVVGADRVLLGRHYPTDVLAGFVLAGVITVVVAFCTGIAPRVLTGAASLRDGHRATPDSPREQATGQQARHGAGNQQPDPHQAPGAVDVVHDHRQVALVPEDVLAR
;
A
#
# COMPACT_ATOMS: atom_id res chain seq x y z
N MET A 1 -14.60 28.80 -29.39
CA MET A 1 -15.35 28.81 -28.12
C MET A 1 -14.48 28.15 -27.06
N PRO A 2 -14.08 28.83 -25.97
CA PRO A 2 -13.36 28.14 -24.89
C PRO A 2 -14.28 27.03 -24.34
N LEU A 3 -13.76 25.81 -24.20
CA LEU A 3 -14.56 24.65 -23.76
C LEU A 3 -14.94 24.71 -22.27
N LEU A 4 -14.19 25.46 -21.46
CA LEU A 4 -14.33 25.48 -20.00
C LEU A 4 -15.67 26.07 -19.50
N PRO A 5 -16.20 27.18 -20.05
CA PRO A 5 -17.48 27.74 -19.62
C PRO A 5 -18.69 26.89 -20.02
N THR A 6 -18.56 25.98 -21.00
CA THR A 6 -19.65 25.11 -21.46
C THR A 6 -19.77 23.81 -20.67
N LEU A 7 -18.71 23.41 -19.94
CA LEU A 7 -18.71 22.18 -19.13
C LEU A 7 -19.77 22.18 -18.02
N PRO A 8 -19.98 23.28 -17.27
CA PRO A 8 -21.11 23.42 -16.36
C PRO A 8 -22.46 23.14 -17.01
N ALA A 9 -22.75 23.80 -18.14
CA ALA A 9 -24.01 23.65 -18.86
C ALA A 9 -24.22 22.20 -19.32
N TRP A 10 -23.18 21.58 -19.89
CA TRP A 10 -23.20 20.18 -20.27
C TRP A 10 -23.54 19.24 -19.09
N SER A 11 -22.99 19.50 -17.89
CA SER A 11 -23.26 18.69 -16.70
C SER A 11 -24.71 18.80 -16.21
N ILE A 12 -25.34 19.97 -16.38
CA ILE A 12 -26.75 20.21 -16.08
C ILE A 12 -27.63 19.44 -17.08
N GLU A 13 -27.34 19.57 -18.37
CA GLU A 13 -28.09 18.91 -19.46
C GLU A 13 -28.15 17.38 -19.28
N HIS A 14 -27.09 16.78 -18.75
CA HIS A 14 -26.98 15.33 -18.53
C HIS A 14 -27.41 14.90 -17.11
N GLY A 15 -27.92 15.81 -16.28
CA GLY A 15 -28.40 15.50 -14.93
C GLY A 15 -27.32 15.02 -13.96
N LEU A 16 -26.05 15.37 -14.21
CA LEU A 16 -24.90 14.87 -13.42
C LEU A 16 -24.71 15.60 -12.09
N VAL A 17 -25.31 16.79 -11.94
CA VAL A 17 -25.09 17.68 -10.78
C VAL A 17 -25.25 16.98 -9.42
N PRO A 18 -26.29 16.15 -9.15
CA PRO A 18 -26.42 15.46 -7.87
C PRO A 18 -25.26 14.50 -7.58
N LEU A 19 -24.80 13.78 -8.61
CA LEU A 19 -23.66 12.87 -8.50
C LEU A 19 -22.36 13.65 -8.23
N LEU A 20 -22.16 14.77 -8.92
CA LEU A 20 -21.00 15.64 -8.70
C LEU A 20 -21.00 16.20 -7.27
N LEU A 21 -22.13 16.70 -6.78
CA LEU A 21 -22.27 17.16 -5.40
C LEU A 21 -22.05 16.03 -4.37
N PHE A 22 -22.47 14.80 -4.68
CA PHE A 22 -22.17 13.63 -3.86
C PHE A 22 -20.66 13.31 -3.83
N VAL A 23 -19.98 13.36 -4.98
CA VAL A 23 -18.52 13.20 -5.05
C VAL A 23 -17.83 14.33 -4.28
N GLU A 24 -18.29 15.57 -4.42
CA GLU A 24 -17.78 16.74 -3.72
C GLU A 24 -17.83 16.57 -2.20
N SER A 25 -19.02 16.27 -1.69
CA SER A 25 -19.25 16.08 -0.27
C SER A 25 -18.47 14.90 0.29
N THR A 26 -18.38 13.78 -0.44
CA THR A 26 -17.68 12.57 0.01
C THR A 26 -16.17 12.79 0.06
N THR A 27 -15.62 13.44 -0.96
CA THR A 27 -14.17 13.66 -1.11
C THR A 27 -13.68 14.96 -0.48
N ALA A 28 -14.52 15.60 0.33
CA ALA A 28 -14.16 16.79 1.09
C ALA A 28 -12.86 16.57 1.88
N PRO A 29 -11.91 17.53 1.86
CA PRO A 29 -10.62 17.38 2.56
C PRO A 29 -10.75 17.01 4.03
N ARG A 30 -11.80 17.49 4.71
CA ARG A 30 -12.12 17.12 6.09
C ARG A 30 -12.37 15.61 6.25
N ASN A 31 -13.15 15.01 5.35
CA ASN A 31 -13.45 13.58 5.40
C ASN A 31 -12.18 12.76 5.15
N VAL A 32 -11.37 13.19 4.20
CA VAL A 32 -10.08 12.55 3.91
C VAL A 32 -9.13 12.62 5.11
N LEU A 33 -9.07 13.75 5.81
CA LEU A 33 -8.30 13.87 7.06
C LEU A 33 -8.80 12.89 8.12
N VAL A 34 -10.12 12.83 8.34
CA VAL A 34 -10.70 11.88 9.30
C VAL A 34 -10.34 10.44 8.95
N VAL A 35 -10.54 10.03 7.69
CA VAL A 35 -10.16 8.69 7.20
C VAL A 35 -8.67 8.45 7.36
N GLY A 36 -7.83 9.43 7.03
CA GLY A 36 -6.37 9.36 7.18
C GLY A 36 -5.95 9.14 8.63
N PHE A 37 -6.51 9.89 9.57
CA PHE A 37 -6.21 9.69 11.00
C PHE A 37 -6.76 8.38 11.55
N LEU A 38 -7.91 7.90 11.08
CA LEU A 38 -8.41 6.57 11.44
C LEU A 38 -7.49 5.46 10.92
N LEU A 39 -6.97 5.58 9.69
CA LEU A 39 -5.96 4.67 9.15
C LEU A 39 -4.67 4.72 9.97
N ALA A 40 -4.21 5.93 10.34
CA ALA A 40 -3.03 6.10 11.19
C ALA A 40 -3.23 5.44 12.56
N ALA A 41 -4.40 5.60 13.19
CA ALA A 41 -4.75 4.94 14.45
C ALA A 41 -4.80 3.42 14.30
N ALA A 42 -5.37 2.91 13.21
CA ALA A 42 -5.39 1.49 12.91
C ALA A 42 -3.97 0.91 12.72
N CYS A 43 -3.02 1.68 12.18
CA CYS A 43 -1.61 1.29 12.13
C CYS A 43 -0.96 1.23 13.53
N VAL A 44 -1.32 2.15 14.45
CA VAL A 44 -0.83 2.09 15.85
C VAL A 44 -1.32 0.83 16.55
N VAL A 45 -2.61 0.48 16.42
CA VAL A 45 -3.19 -0.74 17.02
C VAL A 45 -2.51 -2.01 16.50
N ARG A 46 -2.00 -1.98 15.26
CA ARG A 46 -1.22 -3.07 14.65
C ARG A 46 0.29 -3.04 14.99
N GLY A 47 0.75 -2.14 15.85
CA GLY A 47 2.16 -1.97 16.20
C GLY A 47 3.02 -1.34 15.09
N GLN A 48 2.41 -0.82 14.02
CA GLN A 48 3.09 -0.27 12.85
C GLN A 48 3.34 1.24 12.99
N VAL A 49 4.10 1.65 14.01
CA VAL A 49 4.30 3.07 14.35
C VAL A 49 4.83 3.90 13.18
N ARG A 50 5.78 3.38 12.41
CA ARG A 50 6.32 4.08 11.23
C ARG A 50 5.27 4.33 10.14
N ALA A 51 4.40 3.35 9.89
CA ALA A 51 3.32 3.50 8.93
C ALA A 51 2.30 4.54 9.42
N SER A 52 1.99 4.53 10.72
CA SER A 52 1.11 5.53 11.35
C SER A 52 1.65 6.96 11.18
N VAL A 53 2.93 7.18 11.52
CA VAL A 53 3.59 8.49 11.34
C VAL A 53 3.55 8.92 9.88
N PHE A 54 3.88 8.03 8.96
CA PHE A 54 3.79 8.31 7.52
C PHE A 54 2.39 8.75 7.09
N VAL A 55 1.36 7.99 7.47
CA VAL A 55 -0.04 8.29 7.11
C VAL A 55 -0.43 9.66 7.67
N ALA A 56 -0.27 9.85 8.98
CA ALA A 56 -0.70 11.05 9.70
C ALA A 56 0.01 12.30 9.17
N THR A 57 1.34 12.23 9.01
CA THR A 57 2.12 13.34 8.49
C THR A 57 1.77 13.66 7.04
N THR A 58 1.55 12.66 6.18
CA THR A 58 1.21 12.88 4.77
C THR A 58 -0.12 13.62 4.61
N VAL A 59 -1.18 13.16 5.30
CA VAL A 59 -2.51 13.79 5.18
C VAL A 59 -2.54 15.17 5.82
N TRP A 60 -1.91 15.33 6.99
CA TRP A 60 -1.84 16.62 7.69
C TRP A 60 -1.03 17.64 6.89
N LEU A 61 0.18 17.28 6.46
CA LEU A 61 1.08 18.18 5.73
C LEU A 61 0.49 18.59 4.39
N THR A 62 -0.21 17.69 3.69
CA THR A 62 -0.90 18.03 2.44
C THR A 62 -2.00 19.05 2.66
N SER A 63 -2.81 18.87 3.71
CA SER A 63 -3.86 19.82 4.06
C SER A 63 -3.30 21.19 4.45
N TYR A 64 -2.25 21.19 5.27
CA TYR A 64 -1.56 22.39 5.70
C TYR A 64 -0.96 23.14 4.50
N ALA A 65 -0.13 22.47 3.69
CA ALA A 65 0.51 23.07 2.52
C ALA A 65 -0.52 23.63 1.52
N THR A 66 -1.63 22.92 1.29
CA THR A 66 -2.69 23.42 0.40
C THR A 66 -3.34 24.71 0.93
N THR A 67 -3.50 24.82 2.25
CA THR A 67 -4.09 26.00 2.89
C THR A 67 -3.16 27.21 2.80
N GLU A 68 -1.87 27.01 3.06
CA GLU A 68 -0.86 28.08 2.97
C GLU A 68 -0.67 28.54 1.52
N LEU A 69 -0.55 27.61 0.57
CA LEU A 69 -0.36 27.98 -0.85
C LEU A 69 -1.56 28.76 -1.40
N LYS A 70 -2.78 28.52 -0.91
CA LYS A 70 -3.95 29.33 -1.30
C LYS A 70 -3.81 30.79 -0.86
N GLN A 71 -3.23 31.04 0.31
CA GLN A 71 -2.98 32.40 0.81
C GLN A 71 -1.85 33.07 0.01
N VAL A 72 -0.80 32.32 -0.33
CA VAL A 72 0.35 32.82 -1.10
C VAL A 72 -0.03 33.20 -2.53
N PHE A 73 -0.79 32.34 -3.23
CA PHE A 73 -1.11 32.58 -4.64
C PHE A 73 -2.32 33.47 -4.86
N GLY A 74 -3.29 33.50 -3.93
CA GLY A 74 -4.46 34.37 -4.00
C GLY A 74 -5.30 34.22 -5.29
N ARG A 75 -5.16 33.13 -6.04
CA ARG A 75 -5.76 32.98 -7.36
C ARG A 75 -7.29 32.96 -7.27
N GLU A 76 -7.96 33.76 -8.10
CA GLU A 76 -9.41 33.78 -8.18
C GLU A 76 -9.99 32.47 -8.73
N ARG A 77 -11.20 32.12 -8.30
CA ARG A 77 -11.91 30.93 -8.78
C ARG A 77 -12.58 31.18 -10.13
N PRO A 78 -12.91 30.12 -10.88
CA PRO A 78 -13.70 30.29 -12.10
C PRO A 78 -15.05 31.00 -11.83
N PRO A 79 -15.46 31.96 -12.67
CA PRO A 79 -16.72 32.70 -12.48
C PRO A 79 -17.97 31.88 -12.80
N TRP A 80 -17.83 30.73 -13.47
CA TRP A 80 -18.92 29.84 -13.88
C TRP A 80 -19.18 28.70 -12.88
N GLN A 81 -19.07 28.97 -11.58
CA GLN A 81 -19.35 27.97 -10.53
C GLN A 81 -20.82 27.55 -10.53
N LEU A 82 -21.08 26.25 -10.37
CA LEU A 82 -22.42 25.69 -10.23
C LEU A 82 -22.81 25.47 -8.75
N GLY A 83 -24.12 25.59 -8.48
CA GLY A 83 -24.75 25.27 -7.21
C GLY A 83 -24.80 26.43 -6.20
N GLU A 84 -25.55 26.24 -5.10
CA GLU A 84 -25.85 27.29 -4.11
C GLU A 84 -24.66 27.64 -3.20
N HIS A 85 -23.61 26.82 -3.18
CA HIS A 85 -22.44 27.03 -2.33
C HIS A 85 -21.25 27.55 -3.14
N VAL A 86 -21.32 28.81 -3.57
CA VAL A 86 -20.16 29.48 -4.17
C VAL A 86 -19.03 29.51 -3.15
N HIS A 87 -17.87 29.01 -3.54
CA HIS A 87 -16.74 29.01 -2.63
C HIS A 87 -15.96 30.32 -2.75
N ASN A 88 -15.72 30.97 -1.61
CA ASN A 88 -14.90 32.17 -1.52
C ASN A 88 -13.44 31.80 -1.22
N GLY A 89 -12.48 32.62 -1.67
CA GLY A 89 -11.04 32.44 -1.44
C GLY A 89 -10.26 31.70 -2.53
N GLY A 90 -8.95 31.52 -2.31
CA GLY A 90 -8.00 31.07 -3.33
C GLY A 90 -8.34 29.73 -4.02
N SER A 91 -8.23 29.70 -5.34
CA SER A 91 -8.47 28.52 -6.18
C SER A 91 -7.28 27.55 -6.15
N PHE A 92 -6.05 28.06 -6.15
CA PHE A 92 -4.85 27.25 -6.36
C PHE A 92 -4.10 26.94 -5.05
N PRO A 93 -3.66 25.69 -4.83
CA PRO A 93 -4.06 24.47 -5.54
C PRO A 93 -5.43 23.95 -5.08
N SER A 94 -5.99 22.96 -5.80
CA SER A 94 -7.25 22.31 -5.43
C SER A 94 -7.08 21.41 -4.20
N GLY A 95 -7.85 21.70 -3.13
CA GLY A 95 -7.81 20.95 -1.87
C GLY A 95 -8.38 19.54 -1.98
N HIS A 96 -9.48 19.34 -2.73
CA HIS A 96 -10.05 18.01 -2.95
C HIS A 96 -9.10 17.14 -3.76
N SER A 97 -8.46 17.72 -4.78
CA SER A 97 -7.48 17.02 -5.61
C SER A 97 -6.25 16.62 -4.78
N ALA A 98 -5.72 17.55 -3.97
CA ALA A 98 -4.58 17.25 -3.09
C ALA A 98 -4.93 16.19 -2.03
N ALA A 99 -6.08 16.31 -1.37
CA ALA A 99 -6.52 15.34 -0.36
C ALA A 99 -6.72 13.94 -0.96
N ALA A 100 -7.42 13.83 -2.10
CA ALA A 100 -7.62 12.56 -2.78
C ALA A 100 -6.28 11.92 -3.19
N ALA A 101 -5.35 12.70 -3.74
CA ALA A 101 -4.03 12.21 -4.12
C ALA A 101 -3.20 11.75 -2.92
N ALA A 102 -3.26 12.45 -1.79
CA ALA A 102 -2.59 12.03 -0.56
C ALA A 102 -3.14 10.68 -0.06
N LEU A 103 -4.47 10.52 -0.04
CA LEU A 103 -5.09 9.26 0.39
C LEU A 103 -4.74 8.10 -0.55
N VAL A 104 -4.79 8.33 -1.87
CA VAL A 104 -4.37 7.33 -2.87
C VAL A 104 -2.90 6.96 -2.69
N GLY A 105 -2.01 7.93 -2.52
CA GLY A 105 -0.59 7.70 -2.27
C GLY A 105 -0.35 6.87 -1.01
N VAL A 106 -1.05 7.20 0.07
CA VAL A 106 -1.02 6.43 1.32
C VAL A 106 -1.46 4.98 1.09
N VAL A 107 -2.61 4.77 0.45
CA VAL A 107 -3.15 3.42 0.20
C VAL A 107 -2.20 2.59 -0.66
N VAL A 108 -1.62 3.18 -1.70
CA VAL A 108 -0.62 2.49 -2.54
C VAL A 108 0.59 2.06 -1.73
N VAL A 109 1.14 2.95 -0.89
CA VAL A 109 2.31 2.66 -0.07
C VAL A 109 2.01 1.57 0.97
N LEU A 110 0.89 1.68 1.69
CA LEU A 110 0.48 0.67 2.67
C LEU A 110 0.21 -0.70 2.01
N SER A 111 -0.44 -0.72 0.85
CA SER A 111 -0.72 -1.95 0.10
C SER A 111 0.54 -2.73 -0.28
N VAL A 112 1.64 -2.01 -0.53
CA VAL A 112 2.95 -2.60 -0.81
C VAL A 112 3.65 -3.07 0.47
N LEU A 113 3.53 -2.32 1.57
CA LEU A 113 4.16 -2.69 2.84
C LEU A 113 3.61 -4.00 3.42
N GLU A 114 2.30 -4.22 3.33
CA GLU A 114 1.61 -5.38 3.90
C GLU A 114 1.67 -6.65 3.03
N ALA A 115 2.25 -6.60 1.85
CA ALA A 115 2.32 -7.78 0.98
C ALA A 115 3.50 -8.69 1.37
N GLY A 116 3.18 -9.97 1.61
CA GLY A 116 4.14 -10.98 2.05
C GLY A 116 5.07 -11.44 0.93
N THR A 117 4.58 -11.52 -0.31
CA THR A 117 5.40 -11.87 -1.49
C THR A 117 5.55 -10.71 -2.45
N VAL A 118 6.60 -10.77 -3.28
CA VAL A 118 6.84 -9.77 -4.32
C VAL A 118 5.73 -9.73 -5.36
N VAL A 119 5.23 -10.89 -5.79
CA VAL A 119 4.18 -10.96 -6.80
C VAL A 119 2.93 -10.26 -6.26
N GLN A 120 2.59 -10.50 -4.99
CA GLN A 120 1.52 -9.80 -4.31
C GLN A 120 1.79 -8.29 -4.20
N ARG A 121 3.03 -7.85 -3.90
CA ARG A 121 3.40 -6.43 -3.88
C ARG A 121 3.09 -5.74 -5.20
N ARG A 122 3.56 -6.31 -6.32
CA ARG A 122 3.35 -5.75 -7.66
C ARG A 122 1.88 -5.72 -8.04
N GLN A 123 1.16 -6.80 -7.77
CA GLN A 123 -0.27 -6.89 -8.09
C GLN A 123 -1.08 -5.89 -7.27
N ARG A 124 -0.86 -5.81 -5.94
CA ARG A 124 -1.54 -4.86 -5.06
C ARG A 124 -1.20 -3.41 -5.42
N ALA A 125 0.07 -3.10 -5.69
CA ALA A 125 0.48 -1.78 -6.16
C ALA A 125 -0.24 -1.40 -7.46
N ARG A 126 -0.28 -2.31 -8.45
CA ARG A 126 -0.93 -2.06 -9.73
C ARG A 126 -2.43 -1.83 -9.56
N LEU A 127 -3.12 -2.66 -8.76
CA LEU A 127 -4.54 -2.50 -8.49
C LEU A 127 -4.82 -1.17 -7.77
N ALA A 128 -4.04 -0.85 -6.74
CA ALA A 128 -4.19 0.39 -5.99
C ALA A 128 -3.91 1.63 -6.86
N LEU A 129 -2.92 1.57 -7.75
CA LEU A 129 -2.62 2.64 -8.70
C LEU A 129 -3.73 2.81 -9.74
N MET A 130 -4.28 1.70 -10.28
CA MET A 130 -5.38 1.78 -11.24
C MET A 130 -6.65 2.33 -10.60
N ALA A 131 -7.06 1.79 -9.45
CA ALA A 131 -8.20 2.29 -8.71
C ALA A 131 -8.00 3.76 -8.28
N GLY A 132 -6.79 4.09 -7.82
CA GLY A 132 -6.40 5.44 -7.47
C GLY A 132 -6.46 6.41 -8.65
N ALA A 133 -5.97 6.02 -9.83
CA ALA A 133 -6.06 6.84 -11.04
C ALA A 133 -7.51 7.14 -11.41
N VAL A 134 -8.39 6.14 -11.36
CA VAL A 134 -9.83 6.33 -11.60
C VAL A 134 -10.43 7.29 -10.57
N ALA A 135 -10.14 7.10 -9.28
CA ALA A 135 -10.63 7.99 -8.22
C ALA A 135 -10.16 9.44 -8.42
N LEU A 136 -8.88 9.65 -8.78
CA LEU A 136 -8.35 10.98 -9.05
C LEU A 136 -8.97 11.63 -10.28
N LEU A 137 -9.23 10.85 -11.34
CA LEU A 137 -9.93 11.34 -12.53
C LEU A 137 -11.36 11.75 -12.21
N VAL A 138 -12.09 10.96 -11.40
CA VAL A 138 -13.46 11.30 -10.96
C VAL A 138 -13.46 12.58 -10.14
N VAL A 139 -12.57 12.71 -9.14
CA VAL A 139 -12.45 13.93 -8.33
C VAL A 139 -12.04 15.12 -9.19
N GLY A 140 -11.09 14.95 -10.10
CA GLY A 140 -10.62 16.01 -10.98
C GLY A 140 -11.71 16.49 -11.94
N ALA A 141 -12.45 15.56 -12.55
CA ALA A 141 -13.59 15.86 -13.42
C ALA A 141 -14.66 16.62 -12.64
N ASP A 142 -15.02 16.16 -11.45
CA ASP A 142 -15.97 16.81 -10.57
C ASP A 142 -15.59 18.27 -10.26
N ARG A 143 -14.31 18.54 -9.93
CA ARG A 143 -13.83 19.91 -9.68
C ARG A 143 -13.98 20.85 -10.88
N VAL A 144 -13.79 20.34 -12.09
CA VAL A 144 -13.84 21.13 -13.33
C VAL A 144 -15.28 21.28 -13.83
N LEU A 145 -16.08 20.21 -13.80
CA LEU A 145 -17.48 20.21 -14.25
C LEU A 145 -18.36 21.11 -13.38
N LEU A 146 -18.15 21.10 -12.05
CA LEU A 146 -18.83 22.04 -11.15
C LEU A 146 -18.27 23.48 -11.22
N GLY A 147 -17.21 23.71 -12.00
CA GLY A 147 -16.56 25.02 -12.11
C GLY A 147 -15.83 25.46 -10.82
N ARG A 148 -15.52 24.55 -9.89
CA ARG A 148 -14.86 24.89 -8.62
C ARG A 148 -13.41 25.34 -8.80
N HIS A 149 -12.73 24.74 -9.78
CA HIS A 149 -11.30 24.88 -10.01
C HIS A 149 -10.95 24.82 -11.50
N TYR A 150 -9.84 25.45 -11.87
CA TYR A 150 -9.25 25.24 -13.19
C TYR A 150 -8.55 23.87 -13.26
N PRO A 151 -8.41 23.25 -14.45
CA PRO A 151 -7.65 22.00 -14.60
C PRO A 151 -6.22 22.08 -14.05
N THR A 152 -5.58 23.24 -14.15
CA THR A 152 -4.23 23.47 -13.59
C THR A 152 -4.21 23.41 -12.06
N ASP A 153 -5.27 23.86 -11.38
CA ASP A 153 -5.39 23.79 -9.91
C ASP A 153 -5.51 22.33 -9.46
N VAL A 154 -6.22 21.51 -10.25
CA VAL A 154 -6.40 20.07 -10.02
C VAL A 154 -5.06 19.34 -10.16
N LEU A 155 -4.36 19.55 -11.28
CA LEU A 155 -3.04 18.96 -11.52
C LEU A 155 -2.03 19.35 -10.45
N ALA A 156 -2.01 20.62 -10.05
CA ALA A 156 -1.13 21.09 -8.98
C ALA A 156 -1.44 20.42 -7.64
N GLY A 157 -2.72 20.20 -7.32
CA GLY A 157 -3.10 19.44 -6.12
C GLY A 157 -2.57 18.01 -6.15
N PHE A 158 -2.69 17.31 -7.28
CA PHE A 158 -2.16 15.95 -7.44
C PHE A 158 -0.64 15.91 -7.28
N VAL A 159 0.07 16.83 -7.94
CA VAL A 159 1.54 16.90 -7.86
C VAL A 159 2.01 17.22 -6.45
N LEU A 160 1.39 18.21 -5.79
CA LEU A 160 1.74 18.61 -4.42
C LEU A 160 1.66 17.41 -3.47
N ALA A 161 0.53 16.72 -3.45
CA ALA A 161 0.32 15.56 -2.59
C ALA A 161 1.24 14.39 -2.94
N GLY A 162 1.51 14.17 -4.23
CA GLY A 162 2.46 13.15 -4.70
C GLY A 162 3.88 13.41 -4.20
N VAL A 163 4.37 14.65 -4.30
CA VAL A 163 5.68 15.06 -3.78
C VAL A 163 5.74 14.87 -2.27
N ILE A 164 4.74 15.35 -1.53
CA ILE A 164 4.66 15.18 -0.07
C ILE A 164 4.70 13.70 0.30
N THR A 165 3.91 12.86 -0.37
CA THR A 165 3.89 11.41 -0.12
C THR A 165 5.27 10.80 -0.28
N VAL A 166 5.98 11.12 -1.37
CA VAL A 166 7.32 10.60 -1.63
C VAL A 166 8.30 11.07 -0.55
N VAL A 167 8.33 12.38 -0.25
CA VAL A 167 9.23 12.95 0.75
C VAL A 167 9.00 12.33 2.13
N VAL A 168 7.74 12.25 2.57
CA VAL A 168 7.40 11.68 3.89
C VAL A 168 7.72 10.17 3.92
N ALA A 169 7.51 9.43 2.82
CA ALA A 169 7.91 8.03 2.73
C ALA A 169 9.43 7.84 2.85
N PHE A 170 10.24 8.75 2.29
CA PHE A 170 11.68 8.75 2.47
C PHE A 170 12.08 9.08 3.93
N CYS A 171 11.55 10.17 4.49
CA CYS A 171 11.87 10.60 5.86
C CYS A 171 11.48 9.56 6.94
N THR A 172 10.41 8.80 6.72
CA THR A 172 9.96 7.74 7.64
C THR A 172 10.68 6.40 7.42
N GLY A 173 11.60 6.33 6.44
CA GLY A 173 12.33 5.11 6.09
C GLY A 173 11.45 4.04 5.46
N ILE A 174 10.28 4.40 4.92
CA ILE A 174 9.38 3.50 4.20
C ILE A 174 9.88 3.28 2.77
N ALA A 175 10.34 4.34 2.08
CA ALA A 175 10.78 4.27 0.69
C ALA A 175 11.92 3.25 0.46
N PRO A 176 12.97 3.17 1.31
CA PRO A 176 13.98 2.12 1.19
C PRO A 176 13.38 0.72 1.21
N ARG A 177 12.42 0.42 2.11
CA ARG A 177 11.81 -0.93 2.20
C ARG A 177 11.04 -1.32 0.95
N VAL A 178 10.40 -0.35 0.31
CA VAL A 178 9.69 -0.55 -0.97
C VAL A 178 10.68 -0.82 -2.10
N LEU A 179 11.80 -0.08 -2.14
CA LEU A 179 12.81 -0.16 -3.19
C LEU A 179 13.74 -1.38 -3.05
N THR A 180 14.19 -1.74 -1.85
CA THR A 180 15.07 -2.90 -1.63
C THR A 180 14.36 -4.22 -1.94
N GLY A 181 13.07 -4.31 -1.62
CA GLY A 181 12.23 -5.44 -2.04
C GLY A 181 12.07 -5.55 -3.55
N ALA A 182 12.22 -4.44 -4.29
CA ALA A 182 12.19 -4.42 -5.75
C ALA A 182 13.56 -4.79 -6.38
N ALA A 183 14.67 -4.42 -5.75
CA ALA A 183 16.03 -4.66 -6.23
C ALA A 183 16.44 -6.14 -6.13
N SER A 184 16.16 -6.80 -5.00
CA SER A 184 16.46 -8.24 -4.78
C SER A 184 15.86 -9.16 -5.87
N LEU A 185 14.80 -8.71 -6.55
CA LEU A 185 14.15 -9.44 -7.65
C LEU A 185 14.82 -9.31 -9.01
N ARG A 186 15.46 -8.16 -9.28
CA ARG A 186 16.19 -7.97 -10.52
C ARG A 186 17.40 -8.89 -10.58
N ASP A 187 17.99 -9.16 -9.42
CA ASP A 187 19.16 -10.02 -9.31
C ASP A 187 18.77 -11.50 -9.28
N GLY A 188 17.68 -11.87 -8.58
CA GLY A 188 17.16 -13.25 -8.58
C GLY A 188 16.63 -13.74 -9.93
N HIS A 189 16.13 -12.85 -10.80
CA HIS A 189 15.70 -13.22 -12.16
C HIS A 189 16.86 -13.31 -13.17
N ARG A 190 18.01 -12.68 -12.87
CA ARG A 190 19.25 -12.83 -13.65
C ARG A 190 20.03 -14.09 -13.30
N ALA A 191 19.85 -14.61 -12.08
CA ALA A 191 20.38 -15.90 -11.66
C ALA A 191 19.46 -17.05 -12.11
N THR A 192 19.27 -17.25 -13.41
CA THR A 192 18.90 -18.58 -13.92
C THR A 192 20.17 -19.43 -13.91
N PRO A 193 20.19 -20.59 -13.22
CA PRO A 193 21.36 -21.44 -13.24
C PRO A 193 21.52 -22.03 -14.64
N ASP A 194 22.61 -21.67 -15.31
CA ASP A 194 23.23 -22.58 -16.25
C ASP A 194 23.42 -23.91 -15.52
N SER A 195 22.89 -24.96 -16.14
CA SER A 195 22.84 -26.32 -15.66
C SER A 195 24.19 -26.87 -15.19
N PRO A 196 24.23 -27.59 -14.05
CA PRO A 196 25.21 -28.64 -13.85
C PRO A 196 24.49 -29.98 -13.66
N ARG A 197 24.09 -30.61 -14.77
CA ARG A 197 23.71 -32.04 -14.79
C ARG A 197 24.75 -32.93 -15.47
N GLU A 198 25.93 -32.41 -15.79
CA GLU A 198 26.92 -33.11 -16.62
C GLU A 198 28.22 -33.46 -15.88
N GLN A 199 28.16 -33.82 -14.60
CA GLN A 199 29.33 -34.32 -13.86
C GLN A 199 29.10 -35.62 -13.06
N ALA A 200 27.90 -36.20 -13.08
CA ALA A 200 27.61 -37.40 -12.30
C ALA A 200 27.95 -38.74 -13.01
N THR A 201 28.35 -38.75 -14.29
CA THR A 201 28.44 -40.00 -15.08
C THR A 201 29.87 -40.50 -15.32
N GLY A 202 30.91 -39.78 -14.87
CA GLY A 202 32.31 -40.12 -15.21
C GLY A 202 33.06 -41.01 -14.22
N GLN A 203 32.58 -41.18 -12.98
CA GLN A 203 33.44 -41.67 -11.88
C GLN A 203 33.08 -43.05 -11.32
N GLN A 204 32.08 -43.73 -11.89
CA GLN A 204 31.60 -45.04 -11.41
C GLN A 204 32.08 -46.25 -12.25
N ALA A 205 32.92 -46.06 -13.27
CA ALA A 205 33.31 -47.13 -14.20
C ALA A 205 34.78 -47.59 -14.08
N ARG A 206 35.50 -47.33 -12.98
CA ARG A 206 36.94 -47.66 -12.91
C ARG A 206 37.45 -48.56 -11.78
N HIS A 207 36.67 -48.97 -10.79
CA HIS A 207 37.21 -49.85 -9.73
C HIS A 207 36.35 -51.09 -9.51
N GLY A 208 36.57 -52.08 -10.38
CA GLY A 208 36.22 -53.47 -10.13
C GLY A 208 37.34 -54.37 -10.64
N ALA A 209 38.26 -54.78 -9.76
CA ALA A 209 39.13 -55.94 -9.94
C ALA A 209 39.86 -56.29 -8.63
N GLY A 210 39.63 -57.49 -8.08
CA GLY A 210 40.67 -58.27 -7.39
C GLY A 210 40.40 -58.79 -5.97
N ASN A 211 40.14 -60.11 -5.89
CA ASN A 211 40.42 -61.11 -4.82
C ASN A 211 39.68 -61.03 -3.45
N GLN A 212 38.85 -62.02 -3.05
CA GLN A 212 39.17 -63.38 -2.49
C GLN A 212 40.07 -63.28 -1.23
N GLN A 213 39.80 -63.83 -0.03
CA GLN A 213 38.93 -64.89 0.52
C GLN A 213 38.93 -64.73 2.10
N PRO A 214 38.04 -65.36 2.92
CA PRO A 214 37.69 -64.93 4.29
C PRO A 214 38.36 -65.75 5.41
N ASP A 215 38.20 -65.33 6.67
CA ASP A 215 38.27 -66.21 7.86
C ASP A 215 37.61 -65.56 9.11
N PRO A 216 37.24 -66.32 10.17
CA PRO A 216 35.85 -66.41 10.58
C PRO A 216 35.70 -66.38 12.12
N HIS A 217 35.51 -65.24 12.76
CA HIS A 217 35.19 -65.23 14.18
C HIS A 217 34.34 -64.02 14.54
N GLN A 218 33.06 -64.25 14.84
CA GLN A 218 32.32 -63.76 16.02
C GLN A 218 30.85 -63.46 15.73
N ALA A 219 30.01 -64.35 16.24
CA ALA A 219 28.68 -64.09 16.80
C ALA A 219 28.42 -65.23 17.82
N PRO A 220 27.39 -65.20 18.68
CA PRO A 220 26.68 -64.09 19.33
C PRO A 220 26.47 -64.35 20.85
N GLY A 221 25.93 -63.40 21.61
CA GLY A 221 25.38 -63.64 22.96
C GLY A 221 24.78 -62.34 23.56
N ALA A 222 23.46 -62.25 23.73
CA ALA A 222 22.66 -62.62 24.92
C ALA A 222 22.27 -61.31 25.68
N VAL A 223 21.03 -60.79 25.58
CA VAL A 223 19.73 -61.19 26.18
C VAL A 223 19.54 -60.65 27.62
N ASP A 224 18.36 -60.00 27.79
CA ASP A 224 17.59 -59.64 29.01
C ASP A 224 18.18 -58.57 29.98
N VAL A 225 17.40 -57.71 30.66
CA VAL A 225 16.19 -57.96 31.46
C VAL A 225 15.31 -56.71 31.59
N VAL A 226 14.00 -56.94 31.55
CA VAL A 226 12.85 -56.09 31.90
C VAL A 226 12.74 -55.87 33.42
N HIS A 227 12.40 -54.66 33.89
CA HIS A 227 11.61 -54.51 35.13
C HIS A 227 10.62 -53.34 35.06
N ASP A 228 9.35 -53.72 35.20
CA ASP A 228 8.12 -52.95 35.35
C ASP A 228 7.81 -52.80 36.85
N HIS A 229 7.43 -51.60 37.30
CA HIS A 229 6.66 -51.42 38.53
C HIS A 229 5.66 -50.26 38.40
N ARG A 230 4.43 -50.63 38.03
CA ARG A 230 3.13 -50.33 38.68
C ARG A 230 2.73 -48.88 39.06
N GLN A 231 1.62 -48.50 38.44
CA GLN A 231 0.54 -47.57 38.80
C GLN A 231 0.16 -47.46 40.30
N VAL A 232 -0.29 -46.27 40.74
CA VAL A 232 -1.52 -45.94 41.53
C VAL A 232 -1.74 -44.40 41.40
N ALA A 233 -2.65 -43.89 40.56
CA ALA A 233 -4.06 -43.51 40.82
C ALA A 233 -4.28 -42.44 41.93
N LEU A 234 -4.81 -41.25 41.56
CA LEU A 234 -6.14 -40.72 41.93
C LEU A 234 -6.24 -39.18 41.83
N VAL A 235 -7.23 -38.73 41.06
CA VAL A 235 -7.84 -37.38 40.99
C VAL A 235 -9.00 -37.35 42.00
N PRO A 236 -9.26 -36.22 42.70
CA PRO A 236 -10.48 -35.40 42.43
C PRO A 236 -10.21 -33.88 42.62
N GLU A 237 -10.60 -32.96 41.70
CA GLU A 237 -11.92 -32.30 41.55
C GLU A 237 -12.58 -32.11 42.94
N ASP A 238 -12.52 -30.94 43.58
CA ASP A 238 -13.52 -29.86 43.53
C ASP A 238 -13.06 -28.76 44.50
N VAL A 239 -13.31 -27.47 44.23
CA VAL A 239 -13.99 -26.53 45.15
C VAL A 239 -14.29 -25.22 44.40
N LEU A 240 -15.58 -24.99 44.24
CA LEU A 240 -16.27 -23.79 43.79
C LEU A 240 -16.15 -22.61 44.78
N ALA A 241 -16.41 -21.42 44.24
CA ALA A 241 -17.01 -20.24 44.88
C ALA A 241 -16.11 -19.32 45.73
N ARG A 242 -15.82 -18.13 45.16
CA ARG A 242 -16.25 -16.82 45.67
C ARG A 242 -16.12 -15.73 44.62
#